data_AF-A0A951F243-F1
#
_entry.id   AF-A0A951F243-F1
#
_cell.length_a   1.000
_cell.length_b   1.000
_cell.length_c   1.000
_cell.angle_alpha   90.00
_cell.angle_beta   90.00
_cell.angle_gamma   90.00
#
_symmetry.space_group_name_H-M   'P 1'
#
loop_
_entity.id
_entity.type
_entity.pdbx_description
1 polymer ?
#
loop_
_entity_poly.entity_id
_entity_poly.type
_entity_poly.pdbx_seq_one_letter_code
_entity_poly.pdbx_strand_id
1 'polypeptide(L)'
;MPAPPVEDLQLMEWGWGEKAAREFVGVAPSKVNIESEGFAAATPLLDLAPRAAAAYLGPYLLSLLAGLDFQKKVGLFDDVLIRAHTLTCLTSPEFWAGVIRPFLPNECRQALVEVVAYLSSERRMLSLTDEQVETMLAEAGLKRRSGETKPCGE
;
A
#
# COMPACT_ATOMS: atom_id res chain seq x y z
N MET A 1 -6.18 -14.14 4.42
CA MET A 1 -6.38 -13.71 5.82
C MET A 1 -7.86 -13.56 6.11
N PRO A 2 -8.33 -13.87 7.34
CA PRO A 2 -9.70 -13.57 7.75
C PRO A 2 -9.93 -12.05 7.87
N ALA A 3 -11.19 -11.64 8.01
CA ALA A 3 -11.51 -10.28 8.42
C ALA A 3 -10.90 -9.99 9.79
N PRO A 4 -10.35 -8.79 10.03
CA PRO A 4 -9.97 -8.36 11.36
C PRO A 4 -11.20 -8.24 12.26
N PRO A 5 -11.02 -8.24 13.60
CA PRO A 5 -12.10 -7.99 14.54
C PRO A 5 -12.83 -6.67 14.25
N VAL A 6 -14.15 -6.67 14.38
CA VAL A 6 -14.99 -5.49 14.09
C VAL A 6 -14.60 -4.31 14.99
N GLU A 7 -14.10 -4.60 16.19
CA GLU A 7 -13.64 -3.61 17.17
C GLU A 7 -12.48 -2.75 16.61
N ASP A 8 -11.64 -3.32 15.75
CA ASP A 8 -10.52 -2.62 15.11
C ASP A 8 -10.98 -1.63 14.01
N LEU A 9 -12.28 -1.66 13.66
CA LEU A 9 -12.89 -0.87 12.58
C LEU A 9 -14.03 0.03 13.09
N GLN A 10 -14.16 0.23 14.40
CA GLN A 10 -15.28 0.98 15.00
C GLN A 10 -15.40 2.42 14.48
N LEU A 11 -14.28 3.03 14.07
CA LEU A 11 -14.25 4.40 13.56
C LEU A 11 -14.49 4.47 12.04
N MET A 12 -14.66 3.35 11.35
CA MET A 12 -14.69 3.31 9.89
C MET A 12 -15.84 4.13 9.30
N GLU A 13 -17.05 3.97 9.86
CA GLU A 13 -18.23 4.70 9.41
C GLU A 13 -18.12 6.20 9.71
N TRP A 14 -17.59 6.56 10.88
CA TRP A 14 -17.45 7.96 11.27
C TRP A 14 -16.34 8.68 10.49
N GLY A 15 -15.23 7.99 10.20
CA GLY A 15 -14.07 8.57 9.51
C GLY A 15 -14.23 8.65 7.98
N TRP A 16 -14.84 7.64 7.35
CA TRP A 16 -14.90 7.52 5.87
C TRP A 16 -16.32 7.25 5.34
N GLY A 17 -17.32 7.27 6.20
CA GLY A 17 -18.72 7.14 5.84
C GLY A 17 -19.21 5.70 5.68
N GLU A 18 -20.52 5.56 5.51
CA GLU A 18 -21.22 4.28 5.45
C GLU A 18 -20.75 3.40 4.28
N LYS A 19 -20.43 4.00 3.12
CA LYS A 19 -19.96 3.26 1.94
C LYS A 19 -18.61 2.58 2.21
N ALA A 20 -17.68 3.26 2.89
CA ALA A 20 -16.43 2.67 3.30
C ALA A 20 -16.67 1.59 4.37
N ALA A 21 -17.50 1.85 5.38
CA ALA A 21 -17.82 0.85 6.39
C ALA A 21 -18.37 -0.46 5.78
N ARG A 22 -19.25 -0.39 4.79
CA ARG A 22 -19.77 -1.58 4.07
C ARG A 22 -18.69 -2.36 3.34
N GLU A 23 -17.62 -1.69 2.89
CA GLU A 23 -16.55 -2.32 2.13
C GLU A 23 -15.53 -3.03 3.03
N PHE A 24 -15.34 -2.54 4.27
CA PHE A 24 -14.31 -3.05 5.17
C PHE A 24 -14.88 -3.80 6.38
N VAL A 25 -15.92 -3.30 7.04
CA VAL A 25 -16.41 -3.87 8.32
C VAL A 25 -16.97 -5.28 8.14
N GLY A 26 -16.32 -6.26 8.78
CA GLY A 26 -16.70 -7.68 8.67
C GLY A 26 -16.34 -8.31 7.32
N VAL A 27 -15.67 -7.58 6.43
CA VAL A 27 -15.27 -8.06 5.10
C VAL A 27 -13.84 -8.56 5.16
N ALA A 28 -13.61 -9.80 4.72
CA ALA A 28 -12.26 -10.33 4.63
C ALA A 28 -11.43 -9.53 3.60
N PRO A 29 -10.13 -9.27 3.83
CA PRO A 29 -9.32 -8.47 2.91
C PRO A 29 -9.37 -8.93 1.45
N SER A 30 -9.42 -10.25 1.21
CA SER A 30 -9.53 -10.82 -0.14
C SER A 30 -10.90 -10.65 -0.81
N LYS A 31 -11.88 -10.08 -0.10
CA LYS A 31 -13.24 -9.83 -0.55
C LYS A 31 -13.56 -8.34 -0.67
N VAL A 32 -12.63 -7.48 -0.28
CA VAL A 32 -12.71 -6.04 -0.51
C VAL A 32 -12.71 -5.77 -2.02
N ASN A 33 -13.75 -5.10 -2.49
CA ASN A 33 -13.89 -4.59 -3.84
C ASN A 33 -13.11 -3.28 -4.00
N ILE A 34 -11.91 -3.37 -4.56
CA ILE A 34 -11.03 -2.22 -4.78
C ILE A 34 -11.56 -1.22 -5.83
N GLU A 35 -12.58 -1.60 -6.62
CA GLU A 35 -13.22 -0.74 -7.60
C GLU A 35 -14.46 -0.01 -7.03
N SER A 36 -14.81 -0.25 -5.77
CA SER A 36 -15.99 0.36 -5.17
C SER A 36 -15.74 1.82 -4.77
N GLU A 37 -16.81 2.61 -4.80
CA GLU A 37 -16.77 3.99 -4.30
C GLU A 37 -16.36 4.04 -2.81
N GLY A 38 -16.76 3.05 -2.02
CA GLY A 38 -16.39 2.95 -0.61
C GLY A 38 -14.90 2.75 -0.40
N PHE A 39 -14.26 1.94 -1.24
CA PHE A 39 -12.80 1.77 -1.23
C PHE A 39 -12.10 3.05 -1.69
N ALA A 40 -12.52 3.63 -2.82
CA ALA A 40 -11.90 4.84 -3.39
C ALA A 40 -12.01 6.06 -2.47
N ALA A 41 -13.05 6.13 -1.63
CA ALA A 41 -13.25 7.21 -0.66
C ALA A 41 -12.44 7.04 0.64
N ALA A 42 -11.79 5.89 0.87
CA ALA A 42 -11.18 5.56 2.15
C ALA A 42 -9.65 5.44 2.09
N THR A 43 -8.97 6.09 3.04
CA THR A 43 -7.52 6.00 3.25
C THR A 43 -7.19 5.70 4.72
N PRO A 44 -7.64 4.57 5.28
CA PRO A 44 -7.76 4.41 6.71
C PRO A 44 -6.52 3.77 7.35
N LEU A 45 -5.56 3.23 6.58
CA LEU A 45 -4.48 2.39 7.12
C LEU A 45 -3.66 3.07 8.24
N LEU A 46 -3.52 4.39 8.23
CA LEU A 46 -2.80 5.15 9.28
C LEU A 46 -3.65 5.43 10.53
N ASP A 47 -4.96 5.29 10.41
CA ASP A 47 -5.96 5.63 11.43
C ASP A 47 -6.61 4.37 12.06
N LEU A 48 -6.51 3.22 11.40
CA LEU A 48 -6.98 1.94 11.92
C LEU A 48 -6.10 1.40 13.03
N ALA A 49 -6.66 0.51 13.85
CA ALA A 49 -5.85 -0.30 14.74
C ALA A 49 -4.81 -1.11 13.92
N PRO A 50 -3.56 -1.28 14.41
CA PRO A 50 -2.48 -1.88 13.63
C PRO A 50 -2.79 -3.25 13.02
N ARG A 51 -3.54 -4.10 13.73
CA ARG A 51 -3.95 -5.41 13.22
C ARG A 51 -4.87 -5.31 12.00
N ALA A 52 -5.82 -4.37 12.01
CA ALA A 52 -6.69 -4.13 10.85
C ALA A 52 -5.94 -3.46 9.69
N ALA A 53 -5.06 -2.49 9.99
CA ALA A 53 -4.20 -1.89 8.97
C ALA A 53 -3.33 -2.94 8.25
N ALA A 54 -2.72 -3.87 8.99
CA ALA A 54 -1.96 -4.98 8.40
C ALA A 54 -2.85 -5.91 7.58
N ALA A 55 -4.07 -6.20 8.05
CA ALA A 55 -5.02 -7.04 7.34
C ALA A 55 -5.39 -6.45 5.97
N TYR A 56 -5.66 -5.14 5.91
CA TYR A 56 -6.12 -4.45 4.71
C TYR A 56 -5.02 -3.85 3.84
N LEU A 57 -3.74 -3.92 4.22
CA LEU A 57 -2.65 -3.45 3.36
C LEU A 57 -2.69 -4.10 1.95
N GLY A 58 -3.04 -5.38 1.86
CA GLY A 58 -3.11 -6.12 0.59
C GLY A 58 -4.00 -5.45 -0.48
N PRO A 59 -5.29 -5.18 -0.22
CA PRO A 59 -6.16 -4.43 -1.12
C PRO A 59 -5.58 -3.10 -1.62
N TYR A 60 -4.93 -2.32 -0.75
CA TYR A 60 -4.28 -1.06 -1.12
C TYR A 60 -3.08 -1.27 -2.06
N LEU A 61 -2.27 -2.31 -1.82
CA LEU A 61 -1.19 -2.69 -2.73
C LEU A 61 -1.74 -3.13 -4.10
N LEU A 62 -2.82 -3.91 -4.12
CA LEU A 62 -3.44 -4.34 -5.38
C LEU A 62 -3.97 -3.14 -6.18
N SER A 63 -4.65 -2.20 -5.51
CA SER A 63 -5.12 -0.97 -6.15
C SER A 63 -3.96 -0.14 -6.71
N LEU A 64 -2.88 0.04 -5.94
CA LEU A 64 -1.69 0.77 -6.39
C LEU A 64 -1.03 0.10 -7.61
N LEU A 65 -0.91 -1.22 -7.60
CA LEU A 65 -0.32 -1.97 -8.73
C LEU A 65 -1.20 -1.89 -9.98
N ALA A 66 -2.52 -1.96 -9.82
CA ALA A 66 -3.47 -1.80 -10.92
C ALA A 66 -3.41 -0.38 -11.51
N GLY A 67 -3.39 0.66 -10.67
CA GLY A 67 -3.25 2.05 -11.10
C GLY A 67 -1.92 2.33 -11.81
N LEU A 68 -0.83 1.69 -11.37
CA LEU A 68 0.47 1.79 -12.04
C LEU A 68 0.48 1.08 -13.40
N ASP A 69 -0.12 -0.11 -13.51
CA ASP A 69 -0.28 -0.80 -14.79
C ASP A 69 -1.16 0.01 -15.78
N PHE A 70 -2.25 0.60 -15.29
CA PHE A 70 -3.07 1.53 -16.07
C PHE A 70 -2.26 2.74 -16.56
N GLN A 71 -1.50 3.38 -15.68
CA GLN A 71 -0.64 4.51 -16.03
C GLN A 71 0.42 4.14 -17.07
N LYS A 72 1.01 2.95 -16.98
CA LYS A 72 1.95 2.44 -17.99
C LYS A 72 1.32 2.31 -19.37
N LYS A 73 0.04 1.94 -19.43
CA LYS A 73 -0.70 1.74 -20.68
C LYS A 73 -1.25 3.03 -21.28
N VAL A 74 -1.75 3.93 -20.43
CA VAL A 74 -2.53 5.11 -20.86
C VAL A 74 -1.75 6.41 -20.70
N GLY A 75 -0.69 6.43 -19.89
CA GLY A 75 0.10 7.62 -19.58
C GLY A 75 -0.51 8.54 -18.52
N LEU A 76 -1.66 8.17 -17.94
CA LEU A 76 -2.38 8.92 -16.92
C LEU A 76 -2.68 8.04 -15.70
N PHE A 77 -2.75 8.64 -14.52
CA PHE A 77 -3.18 7.99 -13.28
C PHE A 77 -4.48 8.62 -12.77
N ASP A 78 -5.33 7.83 -12.16
CA ASP A 78 -6.65 8.22 -11.63
C ASP A 78 -6.78 7.94 -10.12
N ASP A 79 -5.81 7.26 -9.52
CA ASP A 79 -5.83 6.71 -8.16
C ASP A 79 -5.11 7.59 -7.12
N VAL A 80 -5.14 8.92 -7.29
CA VAL A 80 -4.24 9.87 -6.57
C VAL A 80 -4.22 9.67 -5.04
N LEU A 81 -5.39 9.60 -4.40
CA LEU A 81 -5.49 9.51 -2.94
C LEU A 81 -5.00 8.15 -2.41
N ILE A 82 -5.47 7.06 -3.01
CA ILE A 82 -5.09 5.69 -2.63
C ILE A 82 -3.60 5.47 -2.85
N ARG A 83 -3.07 5.96 -3.98
CA ARG A 83 -1.64 5.93 -4.28
C ARG A 83 -0.82 6.66 -3.23
N ALA A 84 -1.13 7.92 -2.96
CA ALA A 84 -0.40 8.72 -1.98
C ALA A 84 -0.45 8.08 -0.59
N HIS A 85 -1.61 7.59 -0.19
CA HIS A 85 -1.82 6.90 1.09
C HIS A 85 -0.97 5.64 1.22
N THR A 86 -1.04 4.77 0.21
CA THR A 86 -0.31 3.49 0.21
C THR A 86 1.20 3.72 0.21
N LEU A 87 1.69 4.65 -0.62
CA LEU A 87 3.11 4.99 -0.65
C LEU A 87 3.57 5.59 0.68
N THR A 88 2.78 6.48 1.30
CA THR A 88 3.09 7.05 2.62
C THR A 88 3.26 5.97 3.67
N CYS A 89 2.36 4.98 3.70
CA CYS A 89 2.46 3.83 4.60
C CYS A 89 3.76 3.04 4.36
N LEU A 90 4.10 2.78 3.09
CA LEU A 90 5.31 2.02 2.74
C LEU A 90 6.60 2.78 3.02
N THR A 91 6.59 4.10 2.95
CA THR A 91 7.76 4.95 3.21
C THR A 91 7.89 5.37 4.68
N SER A 92 7.00 4.94 5.58
CA SER A 92 7.06 5.27 7.01
C SER A 92 7.69 4.12 7.81
N PRO A 93 8.88 4.32 8.42
CA PRO A 93 9.48 3.33 9.33
C PRO A 93 8.56 2.96 10.51
N GLU A 94 7.77 3.92 10.99
CA GLU A 94 6.81 3.73 12.07
C GLU A 94 5.69 2.76 11.67
N PHE A 95 5.18 2.86 10.44
CA PHE A 95 4.19 1.92 9.92
C PHE A 95 4.79 0.51 9.79
N TRP A 96 6.03 0.40 9.34
CA TRP A 96 6.71 -0.91 9.31
C TRP A 96 6.88 -1.51 10.69
N ALA A 97 7.34 -0.72 11.67
CA ALA A 97 7.57 -1.17 13.04
C ALA A 97 6.26 -1.49 13.78
N GLY A 98 5.22 -0.66 13.61
CA GLY A 98 3.96 -0.74 14.36
C GLY A 98 2.91 -1.64 13.72
N VAL A 99 2.91 -1.78 12.39
CA VAL A 99 1.86 -2.48 11.63
C VAL A 99 2.41 -3.71 10.92
N ILE A 100 3.39 -3.53 10.03
CA ILE A 100 3.82 -4.62 9.13
C ILE A 100 4.55 -5.72 9.90
N ARG A 101 5.60 -5.39 10.67
CA ARG A 101 6.42 -6.39 11.37
C ARG A 101 5.62 -7.20 12.40
N PRO A 102 4.76 -6.60 13.25
CA PRO A 102 4.09 -7.36 14.31
C PRO A 102 2.88 -8.15 13.81
N PHE A 103 2.18 -7.67 12.78
CA PHE A 103 0.85 -8.19 12.42
C PHE A 103 0.75 -8.80 11.03
N LEU A 104 1.63 -8.46 10.07
CA LEU A 104 1.58 -9.05 8.74
C LEU A 104 2.24 -10.44 8.75
N PRO A 105 1.56 -11.53 8.34
CA PRO A 105 2.16 -12.87 8.30
C PRO A 105 3.41 -12.94 7.42
N ASN A 106 4.31 -13.88 7.73
CA ASN A 106 5.61 -14.03 7.04
C ASN A 106 5.46 -14.15 5.53
N GLU A 107 4.49 -14.94 5.05
CA GLU A 107 4.22 -15.18 3.64
C GLU A 107 3.77 -13.89 2.95
N CYS A 108 2.91 -13.10 3.61
CA CYS A 108 2.49 -11.80 3.12
C CYS A 108 3.64 -10.78 3.13
N ARG A 109 4.55 -10.85 4.10
CA ARG A 109 5.76 -10.00 4.11
C ARG A 109 6.70 -10.32 2.96
N GLN A 110 6.84 -11.59 2.58
CA GLN A 110 7.62 -11.96 1.39
C GLN A 110 7.04 -11.34 0.12
N ALA A 111 5.71 -11.46 -0.08
CA ALA A 111 5.04 -10.79 -1.19
C ALA A 111 5.22 -9.26 -1.15
N LEU A 112 5.15 -8.65 0.04
CA LEU A 112 5.39 -7.21 0.21
C LEU A 112 6.82 -6.82 -0.18
N VAL A 113 7.82 -7.64 0.13
CA VAL A 113 9.22 -7.39 -0.30
C VAL A 113 9.33 -7.35 -1.83
N GLU A 114 8.62 -8.24 -2.54
CA GLU A 114 8.57 -8.23 -4.01
C GLU A 114 7.90 -6.96 -4.54
N VAL A 115 6.79 -6.54 -3.92
CA VAL A 115 6.11 -5.28 -4.26
C VAL A 115 7.04 -4.09 -4.04
N VAL A 116 7.72 -4.00 -2.90
CA VAL A 116 8.68 -2.93 -2.59
C VAL A 116 9.80 -2.89 -3.63
N ALA A 117 10.36 -4.04 -4.01
CA ALA A 117 11.38 -4.11 -5.04
C ALA A 117 10.87 -3.56 -6.39
N TYR A 118 9.65 -3.93 -6.77
CA TYR A 118 9.02 -3.46 -8.00
C TYR A 118 8.71 -1.95 -7.96
N LEU A 119 8.08 -1.44 -6.90
CA LEU A 119 7.79 -0.01 -6.76
C LEU A 119 9.08 0.83 -6.77
N SER A 120 10.16 0.30 -6.17
CA SER A 120 11.48 0.93 -6.20
C SER A 120 12.07 1.02 -7.61
N SER A 121 11.88 0.00 -8.46
CA SER A 121 12.27 0.08 -9.88
C SER A 121 11.41 1.07 -10.67
N GLU A 122 10.18 1.31 -10.24
CA GLU A 122 9.21 2.22 -10.87
C GLU A 122 9.24 3.64 -10.29
N ARG A 123 10.28 3.97 -9.51
CA ARG A 123 10.38 5.23 -8.74
C ARG A 123 10.06 6.49 -9.54
N ARG A 124 10.43 6.54 -10.83
CA ARG A 124 10.19 7.71 -11.69
C ARG A 124 8.70 7.87 -12.02
N MET A 125 7.99 6.78 -12.28
CA MET A 125 6.55 6.82 -12.56
C MET A 125 5.73 7.16 -11.32
N LEU A 126 6.24 6.76 -10.15
CA LEU A 126 5.64 7.00 -8.84
C LEU A 126 6.09 8.31 -8.21
N SER A 127 6.97 9.07 -8.86
CA SER A 127 7.57 10.32 -8.34
C SER A 127 8.21 10.16 -6.95
N LEU A 128 8.81 9.00 -6.67
CA LEU A 128 9.45 8.71 -5.39
C LEU A 128 10.84 9.34 -5.31
N THR A 129 11.17 9.95 -4.17
CA THR A 129 12.51 10.46 -3.88
C THR A 129 13.49 9.32 -3.61
N ASP A 130 14.80 9.61 -3.70
CA ASP A 130 15.83 8.63 -3.33
C ASP A 130 15.70 8.19 -1.88
N GLU A 131 15.40 9.11 -0.96
CA GLU A 131 15.17 8.82 0.46
C GLU A 131 13.97 7.87 0.67
N GLN A 132 12.85 8.10 -0.02
CA GLN A 132 11.69 7.22 0.06
C GLN A 132 12.01 5.80 -0.43
N VAL A 133 12.74 5.68 -1.54
CA VAL A 133 13.18 4.38 -2.07
C VAL A 133 14.13 3.69 -1.09
N GLU A 134 15.09 4.42 -0.53
CA GLU A 134 16.04 3.87 0.44
C GLU A 134 15.36 3.39 1.72
N THR A 135 14.41 4.17 2.24
CA THR A 135 13.60 3.77 3.39
C THR A 135 12.81 2.50 3.11
N MET A 136 12.06 2.44 2.01
CA MET A 136 11.30 1.23 1.67
C MET A 136 12.20 -0.01 1.54
N LEU A 137 13.33 0.12 0.84
CA LEU A 137 14.28 -0.99 0.67
C LEU A 137 14.88 -1.42 2.00
N ALA A 138 15.30 -0.48 2.84
CA ALA A 138 15.88 -0.77 4.16
C ALA A 138 14.88 -1.50 5.05
N GLU A 139 13.63 -1.02 5.13
CA GLU A 139 12.57 -1.64 5.92
C GLU A 139 12.21 -3.04 5.43
N ALA A 140 12.25 -3.26 4.10
CA ALA A 140 12.05 -4.55 3.46
C ALA A 140 13.27 -5.50 3.55
N GLY A 141 14.39 -5.05 4.12
CA GLY A 141 15.63 -5.84 4.20
C GLY A 141 16.34 -6.04 2.85
N LEU A 142 16.05 -5.18 1.87
CA LEU A 142 16.65 -5.18 0.54
C LEU A 142 17.82 -4.20 0.47
N LYS A 143 18.78 -4.50 -0.41
CA LYS A 143 19.81 -3.56 -0.81
C LYS A 143 19.49 -3.00 -2.19
N ARG A 144 19.75 -1.70 -2.38
CA ARG A 144 19.66 -1.07 -3.71
C ARG A 144 20.66 -1.78 -4.63
N ARG A 145 20.18 -2.31 -5.76
CA ARG A 145 21.08 -2.87 -6.77
C ARG A 145 21.91 -1.73 -7.36
N SER A 146 23.21 -1.76 -7.10
CA SER A 146 24.17 -0.82 -7.70
C SER A 146 24.30 -1.14 -9.19
N GLY A 147 23.50 -0.51 -10.05
CA GLY A 147 23.62 -0.74 -11.48
C GLY A 147 22.48 -0.20 -12.33
N GLU A 148 22.46 1.12 -12.55
CA GLU A 148 22.00 1.72 -13.80
C GLU A 148 22.58 3.13 -13.95
N THR A 149 23.90 3.17 -14.19
CA THR A 149 24.54 4.29 -14.87
C THR A 149 25.18 3.74 -16.13
N LYS A 150 24.48 3.91 -17.26
CA LYS A 150 25.16 4.31 -18.49
C LYS A 150 24.37 5.45 -19.13
N PRO A 151 24.98 6.63 -19.30
CA PRO A 151 24.50 7.58 -20.27
C PRO A 151 24.85 7.03 -21.67
N CYS A 152 23.88 6.99 -22.57
CA CYS A 152 24.17 7.18 -24.00
C CYS A 152 24.06 8.70 -24.19
N GLY A 153 25.09 9.50 -24.51
CA GLY A 153 26.06 9.34 -25.62
C GLY A 153 25.29 9.52 -26.92
N GLU A 154 25.38 10.60 -27.71
CA GLU A 154 26.34 11.71 -27.86
C GLU A 154 25.60 13.05 -28.07
#